data_AF-A0A9P8XPN4-F1
#
_entry.id   AF-A0A9P8XPN4-F1
#
_cell.length_a   1.000
_cell.length_b   1.000
_cell.length_c   1.000
_cell.angle_alpha   90.00
_cell.angle_beta   90.00
_cell.angle_gamma   90.00
#
_symmetry.space_group_name_H-M   'P 1'
#
loop_
_entity.id
_entity.type
_entity.pdbx_description
1 polymer ?
#
loop_
_entity_poly.entity_id
_entity_poly.type
_entity_poly.pdbx_seq_one_letter_code
_entity_poly.pdbx_strand_id
1 'polypeptide(L)'
;MSNYHPSARFQVDAPALTFIAPEDGATIGLFSLTWPSADKQALKYYSLRATRDAPRRHCQPFAMALKSLWDYVFIRTSIFLLHLVAPLSIFYSLARWLVYPLFHVPRMLEIWLALEAVFYLVVYLPLSLHLQRATTYPTAVCRSDRRKLFRRCHDNIPDPERYLTKWFRNAPAAEIKRENVKDFFRWAFLNTGDPDWEYDEELEEYAGEMEKMLGRKFEPGRGNAKCLRLTLDKVEMLHRSLTWYLCVFIVDTLASGYLHYHSFDFHHTSFLTVFPLRPLTLFGTHSSPAQSLTYWHRLHTSKTRLPVLFIHGIGVGLYQYIDFLAELNANDGDDSSDGQVGIIALEIMPVSSRITGEAMSQEKMGDEVHCILKAHGWKKFVLVSHSSAGSQPVPMNTCSGTSAPRI
;
A
#
# COMPACT_ATOMS: atom_id res chain seq x y z
N MET A 1 41.24 37.35 -15.30
CA MET A 1 41.32 36.01 -15.92
C MET A 1 41.38 34.98 -14.79
N SER A 2 40.78 33.82 -15.04
CA SER A 2 40.57 32.67 -14.14
C SER A 2 39.24 32.64 -13.38
N ASN A 3 38.35 31.84 -13.95
CA ASN A 3 37.02 31.46 -13.51
C ASN A 3 37.08 30.59 -12.25
N TYR A 4 36.23 30.87 -11.27
CA TYR A 4 35.87 29.95 -10.18
C TYR A 4 34.49 29.38 -10.48
N HIS A 5 34.42 28.10 -10.86
CA HIS A 5 33.19 27.33 -10.95
C HIS A 5 32.85 26.78 -9.56
N PRO A 6 31.65 27.00 -9.01
CA PRO A 6 31.20 26.30 -7.82
C PRO A 6 30.72 24.89 -8.17
N SER A 7 31.18 23.94 -7.36
CA SER A 7 30.90 22.51 -7.35
C SER A 7 29.42 22.15 -7.46
N ALA A 8 29.10 21.26 -8.41
CA ALA A 8 27.80 20.63 -8.55
C ALA A 8 27.49 19.75 -7.33
N ARG A 9 26.41 20.06 -6.60
CA ARG A 9 25.77 19.13 -5.67
C ARG A 9 24.91 18.18 -6.49
N PHE A 10 25.22 16.89 -6.45
CA PHE A 10 24.32 15.83 -6.91
C PHE A 10 23.14 15.74 -5.94
N GLN A 11 21.97 16.14 -6.40
CA GLN A 11 20.70 16.00 -5.70
C GLN A 11 20.07 14.70 -6.18
N VAL A 12 19.78 13.78 -5.25
CA VAL A 12 19.18 12.47 -5.56
C VAL A 12 17.69 12.69 -5.85
N ASP A 13 17.26 12.37 -7.07
CA ASP A 13 15.89 12.52 -7.55
C ASP A 13 14.92 11.55 -6.85
N ALA A 14 13.78 12.07 -6.40
CA ALA A 14 12.65 11.27 -5.91
C ALA A 14 11.74 10.89 -7.09
N PRO A 15 11.16 9.67 -7.13
CA PRO A 15 10.35 9.22 -8.26
C PRO A 15 9.03 10.00 -8.38
N ALA A 16 8.61 10.26 -9.62
CA ALA A 16 7.31 10.83 -9.94
C ALA A 16 6.21 9.75 -9.89
N LEU A 17 5.13 10.01 -9.17
CA LEU A 17 3.93 9.16 -9.12
C LEU A 17 3.05 9.43 -10.34
N THR A 18 2.91 8.44 -11.22
CA THR A 18 1.94 8.48 -12.33
C THR A 18 0.71 7.66 -11.95
N PHE A 19 -0.45 8.31 -11.85
CA PHE A 19 -1.71 7.67 -11.49
C PHE A 19 -2.48 7.26 -12.76
N ILE A 20 -2.73 5.97 -12.93
CA ILE A 20 -3.68 5.45 -13.93
C ILE A 20 -4.95 5.04 -13.17
N ALA A 21 -6.01 5.82 -13.35
CA ALA A 21 -7.31 5.52 -12.73
C ALA A 21 -7.99 4.32 -13.43
N PRO A 22 -8.68 3.43 -12.68
CA PRO A 22 -9.45 2.32 -13.25
C PRO A 22 -10.64 2.85 -14.06
N GLU A 23 -11.01 2.13 -15.13
CA GLU A 23 -12.11 2.54 -16.02
C GLU A 23 -13.50 2.33 -15.41
N ASP A 24 -13.64 1.53 -14.35
CA ASP A 24 -14.94 1.30 -13.70
C ASP A 24 -14.84 1.40 -12.17
N GLY A 25 -15.85 2.03 -11.57
CA GLY A 25 -15.95 2.41 -10.14
C GLY A 25 -16.00 1.27 -9.12
N ALA A 26 -15.34 0.14 -9.38
CA ALA A 26 -15.28 -1.02 -8.50
C ALA A 26 -13.88 -1.66 -8.39
N THR A 27 -12.81 -1.00 -8.82
CA THR A 27 -11.46 -1.60 -8.82
C THR A 27 -10.47 -0.80 -7.97
N ILE A 28 -9.77 -1.48 -7.06
CA ILE A 28 -8.63 -0.93 -6.30
C ILE A 28 -7.52 -0.58 -7.31
N GLY A 29 -7.04 0.65 -7.28
CA GLY A 29 -6.11 1.21 -8.28
C GLY A 29 -4.80 0.42 -8.44
N LEU A 30 -4.40 0.24 -9.69
CA LEU A 30 -3.07 -0.24 -10.09
C LEU A 30 -2.11 0.96 -10.19
N PHE A 31 -0.95 0.88 -9.53
CA PHE A 31 0.12 1.86 -9.62
C PHE A 31 1.07 1.48 -10.78
N SER A 32 1.41 2.43 -11.64
CA SER A 32 2.49 2.30 -12.63
C SER A 32 3.53 3.38 -12.38
N LEU A 33 4.77 2.99 -12.09
CA LEU A 33 5.91 3.90 -11.98
C LEU A 33 6.64 3.91 -13.32
N THR A 34 6.60 5.04 -14.04
CA THR A 34 7.42 5.25 -15.23
C THR A 34 8.57 6.20 -14.91
N TRP A 35 9.80 5.72 -15.09
CA TRP A 35 11.02 6.53 -15.00
C TRP A 35 11.28 7.27 -16.32
N PRO A 36 11.56 8.58 -16.33
CA PRO A 36 12.04 9.28 -17.53
C PRO A 36 13.47 8.81 -17.84
N SER A 37 13.68 8.19 -19.00
CA SER A 37 15.03 7.85 -19.46
C SER A 37 15.70 9.09 -20.05
N ALA A 38 16.83 9.50 -19.47
CA ALA A 38 17.83 10.27 -20.19
C ALA A 38 19.23 9.77 -19.81
N ASP A 39 19.96 9.40 -20.86
CA ASP A 39 21.37 9.08 -21.00
C ASP A 39 21.97 7.75 -20.52
N LYS A 40 22.41 7.03 -21.56
CA LYS A 40 23.11 5.76 -21.63
C LYS A 40 24.51 5.89 -21.01
N GLN A 41 24.77 5.15 -19.94
CA GLN A 41 25.92 4.24 -19.87
C GLN A 41 25.81 3.28 -18.67
N ALA A 42 25.75 2.00 -18.99
CA ALA A 42 26.10 0.84 -18.18
C ALA A 42 25.34 0.60 -16.85
N LEU A 43 24.05 0.29 -16.94
CA LEU A 43 23.35 -0.60 -15.99
C LEU A 43 22.39 -1.49 -16.78
N LYS A 44 22.77 -2.76 -17.01
CA LYS A 44 21.88 -3.77 -17.59
C LYS A 44 20.80 -4.13 -16.55
N TYR A 45 19.72 -3.37 -16.51
CA TYR A 45 18.47 -3.80 -15.90
C TYR A 45 17.81 -4.82 -16.83
N TYR A 46 17.73 -6.08 -16.39
CA TYR A 46 16.90 -7.07 -17.05
C TYR A 46 15.43 -6.80 -16.69
N SER A 47 14.78 -5.96 -17.49
CA SER A 47 13.33 -6.07 -17.68
C SER A 47 13.08 -7.34 -18.49
N LEU A 48 12.46 -8.35 -17.88
CA LEU A 48 11.94 -9.52 -18.58
C LEU A 48 10.79 -9.08 -19.49
N ARG A 49 11.13 -8.51 -20.65
CA ARG A 49 10.23 -8.43 -21.80
C ARG A 49 10.28 -9.80 -22.46
N ALA A 50 9.26 -10.63 -22.22
CA ALA A 50 9.14 -11.95 -22.82
C ALA A 50 9.40 -11.87 -24.34
N THR A 51 10.48 -12.50 -24.78
CA THR A 51 10.80 -12.71 -26.19
C THR A 51 9.69 -13.55 -26.82
N ARG A 52 9.29 -13.16 -28.03
CA ARG A 52 8.04 -13.58 -28.69
C ARG A 52 7.99 -15.04 -29.14
N ASP A 53 9.03 -15.83 -28.90
CA ASP A 53 9.16 -17.20 -29.41
C ASP A 53 9.60 -18.19 -28.31
N ALA A 54 8.65 -18.64 -27.49
CA ALA A 54 8.76 -19.85 -26.68
C ALA A 54 7.35 -20.43 -26.42
N PRO A 55 7.17 -21.75 -26.42
CA PRO A 55 5.85 -22.38 -26.44
C PRO A 55 5.12 -22.11 -25.12
N ARG A 56 3.93 -21.50 -25.22
CA ARG A 56 3.03 -21.17 -24.10
C ARG A 56 2.71 -22.43 -23.29
N ARG A 57 3.39 -22.62 -22.15
CA ARG A 57 2.86 -23.38 -21.01
C ARG A 57 2.58 -22.40 -19.87
N HIS A 58 1.52 -22.70 -19.15
CA HIS A 58 0.74 -21.78 -18.32
C HIS A 58 1.57 -21.04 -17.25
N CYS A 59 1.92 -19.78 -17.51
CA CYS A 59 2.11 -18.78 -16.47
C CYS A 59 1.02 -17.71 -16.67
N GLN A 60 -0.09 -17.84 -15.94
CA GLN A 60 -1.07 -16.78 -15.86
C GLN A 60 -0.56 -15.72 -14.88
N PRO A 61 -0.48 -14.43 -15.26
CA PRO A 61 -0.23 -13.38 -14.28
C PRO A 61 -1.39 -13.32 -13.29
N PHE A 62 -1.07 -13.05 -12.02
CA PHE A 62 -1.97 -12.78 -10.90
C PHE A 62 -2.78 -11.48 -11.11
N ALA A 63 -3.50 -11.41 -12.22
CA ALA A 63 -4.65 -10.55 -12.38
C ALA A 63 -5.85 -11.38 -11.95
N MET A 64 -6.44 -11.06 -10.79
CA MET A 64 -7.85 -11.39 -10.52
C MET A 64 -8.71 -10.53 -11.46
N ALA A 65 -8.54 -10.72 -12.77
CA ALA A 65 -9.52 -10.35 -13.75
C ALA A 65 -10.72 -11.25 -13.46
N LEU A 66 -11.87 -10.65 -13.20
CA LEU A 66 -13.13 -11.35 -13.26
C LEU A 66 -13.27 -11.99 -14.64
N LYS A 67 -12.88 -13.26 -14.76
CA LYS A 67 -12.91 -14.00 -16.03
C LYS A 67 -14.32 -14.51 -16.34
N SER A 68 -15.22 -14.49 -15.36
CA SER A 68 -16.58 -14.99 -15.46
C SER A 68 -17.59 -14.11 -14.72
N LEU A 69 -18.78 -13.94 -15.29
CA LEU A 69 -19.94 -13.35 -14.62
C LEU A 69 -20.23 -14.05 -13.28
N TRP A 70 -19.94 -15.36 -13.20
CA TRP A 70 -20.11 -16.14 -11.98
C TRP A 70 -19.17 -15.68 -10.86
N ASP A 71 -17.92 -15.34 -11.17
CA ASP A 71 -16.98 -14.81 -10.17
C ASP A 71 -17.49 -13.47 -9.64
N TYR A 72 -18.05 -12.64 -10.52
CA TYR A 72 -18.64 -11.35 -10.13
C TYR A 72 -19.80 -11.54 -9.17
N VAL A 73 -20.75 -12.39 -9.55
CA VAL A 73 -21.94 -12.68 -8.75
C VAL A 73 -21.52 -13.28 -7.42
N PHE A 74 -20.61 -14.25 -7.42
CA PHE A 74 -20.10 -14.88 -6.21
C PHE A 74 -19.44 -13.87 -5.26
N ILE A 75 -18.55 -13.01 -5.76
CA ILE A 75 -17.88 -11.99 -4.95
C ILE A 75 -18.90 -10.99 -4.40
N ARG A 76 -19.80 -10.47 -5.24
CA ARG A 76 -20.83 -9.51 -4.81
C ARG A 76 -21.78 -10.10 -3.77
N THR A 77 -22.23 -11.33 -3.97
CA THR A 77 -23.07 -12.04 -3.00
C THR A 77 -22.31 -12.29 -1.70
N SER A 78 -21.03 -12.69 -1.76
CA SER A 78 -20.21 -12.90 -0.56
C SER A 78 -20.02 -11.61 0.23
N ILE A 79 -19.69 -10.51 -0.45
CA ILE A 79 -19.59 -9.18 0.17
C ILE A 79 -20.92 -8.82 0.83
N PHE A 80 -22.03 -8.97 0.12
CA PHE A 80 -23.36 -8.65 0.64
C PHE A 80 -23.70 -9.47 1.90
N LEU A 81 -23.50 -10.79 1.86
CA LEU A 81 -23.73 -11.68 3.01
C LEU A 81 -22.86 -11.29 4.21
N LEU A 82 -21.58 -10.98 4.00
CA LEU A 82 -20.68 -10.54 5.07
C LEU A 82 -21.11 -9.21 5.70
N HIS A 83 -21.63 -8.28 4.90
CA HIS A 83 -22.16 -7.01 5.41
C HIS A 83 -23.47 -7.18 6.19
N LEU A 84 -24.26 -8.23 5.90
CA LEU A 84 -25.48 -8.54 6.64
C LEU A 84 -25.23 -9.15 8.02
N VAL A 85 -24.04 -9.70 8.28
CA VAL A 85 -23.73 -10.38 9.55
C VAL A 85 -23.97 -9.46 10.74
N ALA A 86 -23.38 -8.25 10.75
CA ALA A 86 -23.51 -7.32 11.86
C ALA A 86 -24.95 -6.83 12.11
N PRO A 87 -25.71 -6.31 11.12
CA PRO A 87 -27.07 -5.85 11.36
C PRO A 87 -28.02 -6.98 11.78
N LEU A 88 -27.88 -8.18 11.21
CA LEU A 88 -28.67 -9.35 11.63
C LEU A 88 -28.33 -9.77 13.06
N SER A 89 -27.04 -9.76 13.42
CA SER A 89 -26.57 -10.09 14.77
C SER A 89 -27.10 -9.13 15.83
N ILE A 90 -27.08 -7.83 15.53
CA ILE A 90 -27.61 -6.78 16.41
C ILE A 90 -29.13 -6.92 16.54
N PHE A 91 -29.84 -7.04 15.42
CA PHE A 91 -31.29 -7.18 15.43
C PHE A 91 -31.73 -8.42 16.21
N TYR A 92 -31.10 -9.57 15.96
CA TYR A 92 -31.39 -10.80 16.67
C TYR A 92 -31.13 -10.67 18.18
N SER A 93 -29.98 -10.12 18.56
CA SER A 93 -29.60 -9.95 19.97
C SER A 93 -30.57 -9.02 20.72
N LEU A 94 -31.03 -7.95 20.07
CA LEU A 94 -32.04 -7.04 20.63
C LEU A 94 -33.43 -7.69 20.69
N ALA A 95 -33.86 -8.36 19.62
CA ALA A 95 -35.17 -9.01 19.56
C ALA A 95 -35.30 -10.13 20.61
N ARG A 96 -34.24 -10.91 20.82
CA ARG A 96 -34.17 -11.95 21.86
C ARG A 96 -34.28 -11.37 23.28
N TRP A 97 -33.76 -10.17 23.50
CA TRP A 97 -33.89 -9.49 24.79
C TRP A 97 -35.31 -8.97 25.02
N LEU A 98 -36.01 -8.56 23.96
CA LEU A 98 -37.36 -7.97 24.03
C LEU A 98 -38.49 -9.01 23.98
N VAL A 99 -38.29 -10.13 23.29
CA VAL A 99 -39.34 -11.13 23.01
C VAL A 99 -38.83 -12.54 23.29
N TYR A 100 -39.65 -13.37 23.95
CA TYR A 100 -39.38 -14.80 24.05
C TYR A 100 -39.41 -15.43 22.65
N PRO A 101 -38.31 -16.01 22.15
CA PRO A 101 -38.23 -16.49 20.79
C PRO A 101 -39.12 -17.71 20.62
N LEU A 102 -39.90 -17.71 19.54
CA LEU A 102 -40.72 -18.86 19.15
C LEU A 102 -39.87 -20.06 18.67
N PHE A 103 -38.62 -19.83 18.27
CA PHE A 103 -37.72 -20.84 17.72
C PHE A 103 -36.40 -20.88 18.50
N HIS A 104 -35.90 -22.08 18.78
CA HIS A 104 -34.63 -22.30 19.46
C HIS A 104 -33.49 -22.24 18.44
N VAL A 105 -32.60 -21.27 18.59
CA VAL A 105 -31.35 -21.20 17.82
C VAL A 105 -30.29 -21.99 18.59
N PRO A 106 -29.38 -22.72 17.91
CA PRO A 106 -28.29 -23.41 18.60
C PRO A 106 -27.47 -22.44 19.45
N ARG A 107 -27.18 -22.80 20.71
CA ARG A 107 -26.44 -21.94 21.67
C ARG A 107 -25.14 -21.37 21.10
N MET A 108 -24.40 -22.14 20.31
CA MET A 108 -23.15 -21.67 19.70
C MET A 108 -23.38 -20.49 18.74
N LEU A 109 -24.45 -20.56 17.95
CA LEU A 109 -24.82 -19.49 17.03
C LEU A 109 -25.35 -18.27 17.81
N GLU A 110 -26.14 -18.48 18.87
CA GLU A 110 -26.57 -17.38 19.75
C GLU A 110 -25.37 -16.62 20.35
N ILE A 111 -24.37 -17.34 20.86
CA ILE A 111 -23.13 -16.75 21.39
C ILE A 111 -22.39 -15.99 20.29
N TRP A 112 -22.28 -16.55 19.09
CA TRP A 112 -21.60 -15.89 17.97
C TRP A 112 -22.28 -14.59 17.56
N LEU A 113 -23.61 -14.58 17.43
CA LEU A 113 -24.39 -13.38 17.11
C LEU A 113 -24.23 -12.31 18.22
N ALA A 114 -24.20 -12.72 19.48
CA ALA A 114 -23.93 -11.79 20.58
C ALA A 114 -22.51 -11.20 20.49
N LEU A 115 -21.50 -12.03 20.18
CA LEU A 115 -20.12 -11.57 20.00
C LEU A 115 -19.98 -10.60 18.83
N GLU A 116 -20.65 -10.85 17.69
CA GLU A 116 -20.69 -9.92 16.56
C GLU A 116 -21.32 -8.59 16.93
N ALA A 117 -22.45 -8.61 17.66
CA ALA A 117 -23.11 -7.39 18.12
C ALA A 117 -22.21 -6.58 19.08
N VAL A 118 -21.57 -7.26 20.03
CA VAL A 118 -20.61 -6.63 20.97
C VAL A 118 -19.39 -6.09 20.21
N PHE A 119 -18.83 -6.85 19.28
CA PHE A 119 -17.69 -6.41 18.47
C PHE A 119 -18.03 -5.15 17.66
N TYR A 120 -19.21 -5.12 17.03
CA TYR A 120 -19.67 -3.93 16.32
C TYR A 120 -19.76 -2.71 17.24
N LEU A 121 -20.43 -2.83 18.39
CA LEU A 121 -20.70 -1.71 19.29
C LEU A 121 -19.47 -1.24 20.07
N VAL A 122 -18.64 -2.16 20.53
CA VAL A 122 -17.55 -1.89 21.49
C VAL A 122 -16.20 -1.74 20.79
N VAL A 123 -15.98 -2.41 19.65
CA VAL A 123 -14.70 -2.34 18.92
C VAL A 123 -14.83 -1.44 17.69
N TYR A 124 -15.77 -1.75 16.79
CA TYR A 124 -15.85 -1.04 15.51
C TYR A 124 -16.29 0.41 15.64
N LEU A 125 -17.37 0.71 16.39
CA LEU A 125 -17.85 2.09 16.50
C LEU A 125 -16.80 3.03 17.13
N PRO A 126 -16.17 2.70 18.28
CA PRO A 126 -15.14 3.58 18.86
C PRO A 126 -13.91 3.70 17.97
N LEU A 127 -13.46 2.60 17.34
CA LEU A 127 -12.33 2.61 16.42
C LEU A 127 -12.61 3.47 15.19
N SER A 128 -13.82 3.37 14.61
CA SER A 128 -14.24 4.21 13.50
C SER A 128 -14.22 5.69 13.89
N LEU A 129 -14.80 6.06 15.04
CA LEU A 129 -14.76 7.44 15.52
C LEU A 129 -13.33 7.96 15.76
N HIS A 130 -12.43 7.10 16.24
CA HIS A 130 -11.03 7.45 16.44
C HIS A 130 -10.28 7.65 15.12
N LEU A 131 -10.43 6.73 14.16
CA LEU A 131 -9.75 6.78 12.86
C LEU A 131 -10.29 7.87 11.92
N GLN A 132 -11.50 8.37 12.17
CA GLN A 132 -12.08 9.52 11.44
C GLN A 132 -11.59 10.88 11.94
N ARG A 133 -10.73 10.92 12.96
CA ARG A 133 -10.11 12.17 13.42
C ARG A 133 -9.12 12.67 12.36
N ALA A 134 -9.02 14.00 12.23
CA ALA A 134 -8.08 14.62 11.31
C ALA A 134 -6.65 14.13 11.62
N THR A 135 -5.97 13.59 10.62
CA THR A 135 -4.58 13.16 10.80
C THR A 135 -3.66 14.36 10.87
N THR A 136 -2.62 14.28 11.71
CA THR A 136 -1.60 15.33 11.83
C THR A 136 -0.66 15.23 10.64
N TYR A 137 -0.59 16.29 9.84
CA TYR A 137 0.30 16.33 8.68
C TYR A 137 1.66 16.93 9.02
N PRO A 138 2.71 16.52 8.29
CA PRO A 138 3.95 17.27 8.27
C PRO A 138 3.66 18.73 7.93
N THR A 139 4.33 19.65 8.61
CA THR A 139 4.23 21.08 8.35
C THR A 139 4.47 21.38 6.87
N ALA A 140 3.66 22.27 6.30
CA ALA A 140 3.80 22.65 4.91
C ALA A 140 5.23 23.12 4.62
N VAL A 141 5.88 22.48 3.65
CA VAL A 141 7.22 22.84 3.18
C VAL A 141 7.20 24.28 2.69
N CYS A 142 8.33 25.00 2.70
CA CYS A 142 8.38 26.39 2.25
C CYS A 142 7.83 26.56 0.82
N ARG A 143 7.28 27.76 0.52
CA ARG A 143 6.70 28.09 -0.80
C ARG A 143 7.60 27.73 -1.98
N SER A 144 8.92 27.92 -1.83
CA SER A 144 9.87 27.63 -2.91
C SER A 144 9.92 26.14 -3.28
N ASP A 145 9.82 25.24 -2.30
CA ASP A 145 9.86 23.80 -2.54
C ASP A 145 8.51 23.27 -3.01
N ARG A 146 7.40 23.83 -2.51
CA ARG A 146 6.06 23.56 -3.05
C ARG A 146 5.97 23.92 -4.53
N ARG A 147 6.50 25.08 -4.93
CA ARG A 147 6.53 25.50 -6.33
C ARG A 147 7.38 24.57 -7.21
N LYS A 148 8.51 24.08 -6.70
CA LYS A 148 9.32 23.05 -7.40
C LYS A 148 8.56 21.73 -7.53
N LEU A 149 7.84 21.31 -6.49
CA LEU A 149 7.01 20.11 -6.53
C LEU A 149 5.86 20.27 -7.53
N PHE A 150 5.18 21.43 -7.50
CA PHE A 150 4.13 21.77 -8.45
C PHE A 150 4.63 21.64 -9.89
N ARG A 151 5.74 22.29 -10.24
CA ARG A 151 6.31 22.22 -11.59
C ARG A 151 6.63 20.78 -12.00
N ARG A 152 7.29 20.01 -11.13
CA ARG A 152 7.59 18.60 -11.42
C ARG A 152 6.33 17.78 -11.68
N CYS A 153 5.27 17.96 -10.89
CA CYS A 153 4.00 17.28 -11.13
C CYS A 153 3.39 17.74 -12.46
N HIS A 154 3.37 19.05 -12.69
CA HIS A 154 2.79 19.71 -13.85
C HIS A 154 3.44 19.28 -15.18
N ASP A 155 4.78 19.21 -15.22
CA ASP A 155 5.56 18.81 -16.40
C ASP A 155 5.34 17.35 -16.79
N ASN A 156 4.81 16.52 -15.87
CA ASN A 156 4.55 15.10 -16.08
C ASN A 156 3.06 14.79 -16.31
N ILE A 157 2.23 15.81 -16.63
CA ILE A 157 0.81 15.61 -16.97
C ILE A 157 0.68 15.45 -18.50
N PRO A 158 0.45 14.23 -19.02
CA PRO A 158 0.30 14.03 -20.46
C PRO A 158 -1.05 14.52 -21.01
N ASP A 159 -2.10 14.43 -20.20
CA ASP A 159 -3.46 14.83 -20.55
C ASP A 159 -4.05 15.66 -19.39
N PRO A 160 -4.01 17.00 -19.48
CA PRO A 160 -4.45 17.87 -18.39
C PRO A 160 -5.96 17.82 -18.15
N GLU A 161 -6.77 17.56 -19.17
CA GLU A 161 -8.22 17.49 -19.02
C GLU A 161 -8.64 16.21 -18.31
N ARG A 162 -8.09 15.06 -18.74
CA ARG A 162 -8.30 13.79 -18.06
C ARG A 162 -7.73 13.80 -16.65
N TYR A 163 -6.55 14.39 -16.45
CA TYR A 163 -5.96 14.55 -15.12
C TYR A 163 -6.92 15.29 -14.18
N LEU A 164 -7.40 16.46 -14.59
CA LEU A 164 -8.28 17.27 -13.75
C LEU A 164 -9.61 16.56 -13.51
N THR A 165 -10.31 16.11 -14.56
CA THR A 165 -11.60 15.43 -14.40
C THR A 165 -11.52 14.20 -13.49
N LYS A 166 -10.44 13.41 -13.56
CA LYS A 166 -10.22 12.28 -12.64
C LYS A 166 -10.06 12.72 -11.19
N TRP A 167 -9.31 13.78 -10.92
CA TRP A 167 -9.20 14.35 -9.58
C TRP A 167 -10.51 14.94 -9.06
N PHE A 168 -11.41 15.33 -9.95
CA PHE A 168 -12.77 15.79 -9.65
C PHE A 168 -13.84 14.71 -9.81
N ARG A 169 -13.51 13.43 -9.58
CA ARG A 169 -14.47 12.30 -9.57
C ARG A 169 -15.21 12.10 -10.90
N ASN A 170 -14.53 12.36 -12.01
CA ASN A 170 -15.10 12.39 -13.37
C ASN A 170 -16.21 13.45 -13.54
N ALA A 171 -16.17 14.56 -12.79
CA ALA A 171 -17.13 15.65 -12.97
C ALA A 171 -17.00 16.28 -14.38
N PRO A 172 -18.10 16.77 -14.96
CA PRO A 172 -18.06 17.51 -16.22
C PRO A 172 -17.14 18.73 -16.12
N ALA A 173 -16.36 18.99 -17.18
CA ALA A 173 -15.40 20.10 -17.22
C ALA A 173 -16.03 21.49 -16.94
N ALA A 174 -17.30 21.67 -17.27
CA ALA A 174 -18.06 22.90 -17.02
C ALA A 174 -18.37 23.14 -15.52
N GLU A 175 -18.41 22.08 -14.71
CA GLU A 175 -18.62 22.18 -13.26
C GLU A 175 -17.33 22.45 -12.49
N ILE A 176 -16.17 22.32 -13.13
CA ILE A 176 -14.86 22.57 -12.55
C ILE A 176 -14.49 24.03 -12.81
N LYS A 177 -14.79 24.89 -11.83
CA LYS A 177 -14.52 26.34 -11.89
C LYS A 177 -13.26 26.71 -11.12
N ARG A 178 -12.86 27.98 -11.23
CA ARG A 178 -11.60 28.50 -10.66
C ARG A 178 -11.42 28.15 -9.18
N GLU A 179 -12.46 28.36 -8.38
CA GLU A 179 -12.40 28.08 -6.93
C GLU A 179 -12.27 26.60 -6.61
N ASN A 180 -12.86 25.72 -7.43
CA ASN A 180 -12.71 24.27 -7.25
C ASN A 180 -11.25 23.85 -7.48
N VAL A 181 -10.59 24.42 -8.49
CA VAL A 181 -9.17 24.15 -8.79
C VAL A 181 -8.25 24.66 -7.68
N LYS A 182 -8.55 25.85 -7.12
CA LYS A 182 -7.84 26.37 -5.95
C LYS A 182 -7.99 25.45 -4.74
N ASP A 183 -9.17 24.93 -4.48
CA ASP A 183 -9.38 23.93 -3.40
C ASP A 183 -8.55 22.66 -3.62
N PHE A 184 -8.47 22.18 -4.85
CA PHE A 184 -7.66 21.02 -5.20
C PHE A 184 -6.18 21.26 -4.91
N PHE A 185 -5.61 22.40 -5.33
CA PHE A 185 -4.21 22.71 -5.08
C PHE A 185 -3.91 23.05 -3.62
N ARG A 186 -4.86 23.67 -2.92
CA ARG A 186 -4.76 23.91 -1.48
C ARG A 186 -4.59 22.60 -0.73
N TRP A 187 -5.41 21.61 -1.05
CA TRP A 187 -5.21 20.27 -0.50
C TRP A 187 -3.88 19.66 -0.97
N ALA A 188 -3.61 19.62 -2.28
CA ALA A 188 -2.50 18.86 -2.83
C ALA A 188 -1.10 19.36 -2.39
N PHE A 189 -0.94 20.67 -2.20
CA PHE A 189 0.38 21.28 -1.91
C PHE A 189 0.48 21.91 -0.52
N LEU A 190 -0.63 22.31 0.09
CA LEU A 190 -0.65 22.92 1.42
C LEU A 190 -1.20 21.97 2.50
N ASN A 191 -1.77 20.83 2.10
CA ASN A 191 -2.35 19.83 3.01
C ASN A 191 -3.41 20.41 3.97
N THR A 192 -4.07 21.50 3.56
CA THR A 192 -5.12 22.16 4.35
C THR A 192 -6.42 22.27 3.57
N GLY A 193 -7.53 22.18 4.30
CA GLY A 193 -8.88 22.42 3.78
C GLY A 193 -9.35 23.84 4.02
N ASP A 194 -8.71 24.55 4.95
CA ASP A 194 -9.16 25.85 5.43
C ASP A 194 -8.66 26.96 4.49
N PRO A 195 -9.56 27.85 4.05
CA PRO A 195 -9.17 28.98 3.23
C PRO A 195 -8.32 29.96 4.05
N ASP A 196 -7.15 30.31 3.51
CA ASP A 196 -6.24 31.29 4.09
C ASP A 196 -5.79 32.23 2.97
N TRP A 197 -5.91 33.54 3.25
CA TRP A 197 -5.60 34.61 2.32
C TRP A 197 -4.10 34.67 2.02
N GLU A 198 -3.23 34.19 2.93
CA GLU A 198 -1.78 34.17 2.73
C GLU A 198 -1.38 33.37 1.48
N TYR A 199 -2.12 32.31 1.18
CA TYR A 199 -1.82 31.43 0.05
C TYR A 199 -2.62 31.74 -1.21
N ASP A 200 -3.49 32.74 -1.20
CA ASP A 200 -4.39 32.99 -2.33
C ASP A 200 -3.63 33.31 -3.62
N GLU A 201 -2.57 34.14 -3.51
CA GLU A 201 -1.68 34.44 -4.64
C GLU A 201 -0.97 33.20 -5.20
N GLU A 202 -0.52 32.29 -4.33
CA GLU A 202 0.14 31.04 -4.74
C GLU A 202 -0.85 30.09 -5.43
N LEU A 203 -2.07 29.99 -4.90
CA LEU A 203 -3.12 29.16 -5.51
C LEU A 203 -3.60 29.74 -6.84
N GLU A 204 -3.65 31.06 -6.98
CA GLU A 204 -3.95 31.70 -8.26
C GLU A 204 -2.86 31.50 -9.30
N GLU A 205 -1.59 31.50 -8.88
CA GLU A 205 -0.48 31.11 -9.75
C GLU A 205 -0.68 29.69 -10.27
N TYR A 206 -0.94 28.72 -9.38
CA TYR A 206 -1.14 27.32 -9.78
C TYR A 206 -2.37 27.10 -10.68
N ALA A 207 -3.48 27.78 -10.38
CA ALA A 207 -4.66 27.73 -11.23
C ALA A 207 -4.39 28.34 -12.62
N GLY A 208 -3.61 29.43 -12.69
CA GLY A 208 -3.20 30.06 -13.93
C GLY A 208 -2.30 29.18 -14.79
N GLU A 209 -1.34 28.47 -14.19
CA GLU A 209 -0.52 27.48 -14.93
C GLU A 209 -1.37 26.32 -15.47
N MET A 210 -2.36 25.86 -14.70
CA MET A 210 -3.29 24.82 -15.18
C MET A 210 -4.15 25.29 -16.37
N GLU A 211 -4.60 26.54 -16.39
CA GLU A 211 -5.30 27.12 -17.55
C GLU A 211 -4.41 27.15 -18.80
N LYS A 212 -3.13 27.48 -18.64
CA LYS A 212 -2.17 27.48 -19.75
C LYS A 212 -2.03 26.08 -20.35
N MET A 213 -1.93 25.03 -19.52
CA MET A 213 -1.90 23.65 -20.00
C MET A 213 -3.18 23.24 -20.72
N LEU A 214 -4.34 23.62 -20.19
CA LEU A 214 -5.63 23.26 -20.78
C LEU A 214 -5.94 24.08 -22.06
N GLY A 215 -5.22 25.16 -22.32
CA GLY A 215 -5.50 26.07 -23.44
C GLY A 215 -6.84 26.82 -23.31
N ARG A 216 -7.45 26.84 -22.11
CA ARG A 216 -8.72 27.52 -21.83
C ARG A 216 -8.72 28.13 -20.43
N LYS A 217 -9.54 29.16 -20.24
CA LYS A 217 -9.79 29.74 -18.92
C LYS A 217 -10.86 28.96 -18.16
N PHE A 218 -10.71 28.88 -16.84
CA PHE A 218 -11.78 28.44 -15.95
C PHE A 218 -12.81 29.55 -15.80
N GLU A 219 -14.08 29.16 -15.73
CA GLU A 219 -15.12 30.11 -15.37
C GLU A 219 -14.89 30.66 -13.95
N PRO A 220 -15.18 31.94 -13.70
CA PRO A 220 -15.07 32.51 -12.37
C PRO A 220 -16.08 31.89 -11.41
N GLY A 221 -15.71 31.88 -10.13
CA GLY A 221 -16.55 31.36 -9.05
C GLY A 221 -16.39 29.86 -8.81
N ARG A 222 -17.41 29.28 -8.18
CA ARG A 222 -17.43 27.90 -7.68
C ARG A 222 -18.52 27.10 -8.38
N GLY A 223 -18.15 25.98 -8.97
CA GLY A 223 -19.08 25.00 -9.50
C GLY A 223 -19.36 23.86 -8.50
N ASN A 224 -20.17 22.89 -8.92
CA ASN A 224 -20.64 21.78 -8.09
C ASN A 224 -19.60 20.65 -7.93
N ALA A 225 -18.53 20.67 -8.73
CA ALA A 225 -17.51 19.62 -8.71
C ALA A 225 -16.75 19.58 -7.37
N LYS A 226 -16.50 18.37 -6.87
CA LYS A 226 -15.70 18.13 -5.65
C LYS A 226 -14.42 17.39 -6.00
N CYS A 227 -13.28 17.97 -5.65
CA CYS A 227 -12.00 17.27 -5.76
C CYS A 227 -11.88 16.17 -4.72
N LEU A 228 -11.07 15.15 -5.04
CA LEU A 228 -10.61 14.17 -4.08
C LEU A 228 -9.58 14.86 -3.17
N ARG A 229 -9.80 14.81 -1.85
CA ARG A 229 -8.83 15.28 -0.86
C ARG A 229 -8.48 14.13 0.08
N LEU A 230 -7.59 13.26 -0.38
CA LEU A 230 -7.36 11.93 0.22
C LEU A 230 -6.95 11.95 1.69
N THR A 231 -6.38 13.06 2.15
CA THR A 231 -5.97 13.26 3.54
C THR A 231 -7.08 13.91 4.37
N LEU A 232 -7.86 14.84 3.81
CA LEU A 232 -8.83 15.65 4.55
C LEU A 232 -10.25 15.09 4.53
N ASP A 233 -10.65 14.46 3.43
CA ASP A 233 -11.99 13.90 3.29
C ASP A 233 -12.12 12.65 4.16
N LYS A 234 -13.28 12.54 4.83
CA LYS A 234 -13.61 11.34 5.60
C LYS A 234 -13.56 10.11 4.71
N VAL A 235 -12.83 9.09 5.15
CA VAL A 235 -12.81 7.79 4.47
C VAL A 235 -14.09 7.06 4.83
N GLU A 236 -14.87 6.62 3.85
CA GLU A 236 -16.02 5.76 4.10
C GLU A 236 -15.54 4.40 4.62
N MET A 237 -15.54 4.25 5.94
CA MET A 237 -15.16 3.00 6.59
C MET A 237 -16.29 1.98 6.48
N LEU A 238 -15.99 0.85 5.84
CA LEU A 238 -16.87 -0.31 5.85
C LEU A 238 -16.58 -1.16 7.09
N HIS A 239 -17.66 -1.63 7.71
CA HIS A 239 -17.56 -2.55 8.83
C HIS A 239 -17.05 -3.92 8.36
N ARG A 240 -15.91 -4.33 8.92
CA ARG A 240 -15.40 -5.70 8.80
C ARG A 240 -15.84 -6.48 10.04
N SER A 241 -16.73 -7.45 9.86
CA SER A 241 -17.31 -8.25 10.94
C SER A 241 -16.29 -9.13 11.66
N LEU A 242 -16.64 -9.63 12.84
CA LEU A 242 -15.83 -10.63 13.54
C LEU A 242 -15.65 -11.89 12.68
N THR A 243 -16.68 -12.26 11.93
CA THR A 243 -16.67 -13.34 10.92
C THR A 243 -15.65 -13.08 9.82
N TRP A 244 -15.53 -11.85 9.33
CA TRP A 244 -14.47 -11.51 8.38
C TRP A 244 -13.08 -11.70 9.00
N TYR A 245 -12.87 -11.24 10.23
CA TYR A 245 -11.60 -11.44 10.91
C TYR A 245 -11.32 -12.92 11.25
N LEU A 246 -12.35 -13.74 11.45
CA LEU A 246 -12.21 -15.20 11.55
C LEU A 246 -11.73 -15.79 10.21
N CYS A 247 -12.27 -15.33 9.07
CA CYS A 247 -11.76 -15.74 7.76
C CYS A 247 -10.29 -15.36 7.59
N VAL A 248 -9.90 -14.13 7.94
CA VAL A 248 -8.51 -13.67 7.90
C VAL A 248 -7.61 -14.54 8.79
N PHE A 249 -8.07 -14.89 10.00
CA PHE A 249 -7.36 -15.79 10.91
C PHE A 249 -7.11 -17.16 10.29
N ILE A 250 -8.13 -17.78 9.70
CA ILE A 250 -8.02 -19.10 9.06
C ILE A 250 -7.04 -19.04 7.88
N VAL A 251 -7.21 -18.05 6.99
CA VAL A 251 -6.36 -17.87 5.80
C VAL A 251 -4.91 -17.64 6.18
N ASP A 252 -4.63 -16.79 7.17
CA ASP A 252 -3.26 -16.55 7.65
C ASP A 252 -2.65 -17.81 8.28
N THR A 253 -3.43 -18.57 9.05
CA THR A 253 -2.95 -19.81 9.68
C THR A 253 -2.59 -20.85 8.62
N LEU A 254 -3.42 -21.00 7.58
CA LEU A 254 -3.14 -21.89 6.45
C LEU A 254 -1.92 -21.43 5.65
N ALA A 255 -1.83 -20.13 5.33
CA ALA A 255 -0.69 -19.55 4.62
C ALA A 255 0.62 -19.78 5.40
N SER A 256 0.57 -19.60 6.70
CA SER A 256 1.71 -19.80 7.59
C SER A 256 2.13 -21.28 7.65
N GLY A 257 1.17 -22.20 7.75
CA GLY A 257 1.44 -23.64 7.68
C GLY A 257 2.07 -24.04 6.33
N TYR A 258 1.61 -23.42 5.24
CA TYR A 258 2.16 -23.63 3.90
C TYR A 258 3.60 -23.12 3.77
N LEU A 259 3.90 -21.92 4.26
CA LEU A 259 5.26 -21.36 4.27
C LEU A 259 6.20 -22.21 5.13
N HIS A 260 5.74 -22.69 6.28
CA HIS A 260 6.52 -23.59 7.12
C HIS A 260 6.80 -24.93 6.43
N TYR A 261 5.80 -25.51 5.75
CA TYR A 261 5.98 -26.71 4.92
C TYR A 261 7.06 -26.51 3.84
N HIS A 262 7.15 -25.29 3.28
CA HIS A 262 8.18 -24.89 2.33
C HIS A 262 9.51 -24.43 2.97
N SER A 263 9.77 -24.80 4.22
CA SER A 263 11.04 -24.51 4.93
C SER A 263 11.34 -23.02 5.10
N PHE A 264 10.29 -22.21 5.31
CA PHE A 264 10.47 -20.85 5.81
C PHE A 264 10.33 -20.81 7.33
N ASP A 265 11.26 -20.13 7.98
CA ASP A 265 11.29 -19.85 9.41
C ASP A 265 10.55 -18.54 9.69
N PHE A 266 9.61 -18.58 10.62
CA PHE A 266 8.84 -17.39 11.01
C PHE A 266 9.55 -16.61 12.12
N HIS A 267 9.90 -15.37 11.82
CA HIS A 267 10.46 -14.42 12.78
C HIS A 267 9.37 -13.49 13.30
N HIS A 268 8.99 -13.69 14.57
CA HIS A 268 7.85 -13.02 15.18
C HIS A 268 8.26 -11.84 16.07
N THR A 269 7.29 -10.97 16.32
CA THR A 269 7.31 -9.92 17.34
C THR A 269 6.23 -10.23 18.39
N SER A 270 5.79 -9.24 19.17
CA SER A 270 4.79 -9.45 20.22
C SER A 270 3.45 -9.99 19.71
N PHE A 271 2.86 -10.95 20.43
CA PHE A 271 1.61 -11.64 20.06
C PHE A 271 0.36 -10.75 20.13
N LEU A 272 0.32 -9.78 21.05
CA LEU A 272 -0.91 -9.05 21.40
C LEU A 272 -1.09 -7.71 20.64
N THR A 273 -0.24 -7.42 19.65
CA THR A 273 -0.25 -6.15 18.92
C THR A 273 -1.11 -6.17 17.65
N VAL A 274 -1.65 -7.34 17.29
CA VAL A 274 -2.35 -7.58 16.02
C VAL A 274 -3.61 -8.40 16.25
N PHE A 275 -4.72 -7.95 15.67
CA PHE A 275 -5.98 -8.69 15.62
C PHE A 275 -6.38 -9.00 14.16
N PRO A 276 -6.79 -10.25 13.85
CA PRO A 276 -6.89 -11.41 14.74
C PRO A 276 -5.51 -11.89 15.22
N LEU A 277 -5.50 -12.51 16.40
CA LEU A 277 -4.30 -13.08 17.00
C LEU A 277 -3.66 -14.12 16.07
N ARG A 278 -2.34 -14.24 16.08
CA ARG A 278 -1.57 -15.13 15.20
C ARG A 278 -1.00 -16.29 16.00
N PRO A 279 -1.61 -17.49 15.99
CA PRO A 279 -1.19 -18.58 16.87
C PRO A 279 0.28 -18.97 16.68
N LEU A 280 0.83 -18.82 15.46
CA LEU A 280 2.22 -19.13 15.18
C LEU A 280 3.22 -18.27 15.97
N THR A 281 2.86 -17.08 16.43
CA THR A 281 3.78 -16.30 17.29
C THR A 281 3.93 -16.92 18.68
N LEU A 282 2.98 -17.76 19.14
CA LEU A 282 3.09 -18.47 20.42
C LEU A 282 4.06 -19.65 20.34
N PHE A 283 4.22 -20.23 19.16
CA PHE A 283 5.07 -21.39 18.90
C PHE A 283 6.34 -21.05 18.13
N GLY A 284 6.53 -19.77 17.79
CA GLY A 284 7.68 -19.30 17.02
C GLY A 284 8.97 -19.44 17.81
N THR A 285 9.98 -20.08 17.24
CA THR A 285 11.31 -20.22 17.83
C THR A 285 12.19 -19.00 17.62
N HIS A 286 11.92 -18.22 16.56
CA HIS A 286 12.78 -17.11 16.15
C HIS A 286 12.14 -15.76 16.43
N SER A 287 12.81 -14.94 17.24
CA SER A 287 12.42 -13.54 17.41
C SER A 287 12.94 -12.68 16.25
N SER A 288 12.15 -11.70 15.85
CA SER A 288 12.62 -10.66 14.92
C SER A 288 13.67 -9.78 15.61
N PRO A 289 14.78 -9.44 14.94
CA PRO A 289 15.71 -8.43 15.42
C PRO A 289 15.13 -7.00 15.29
N ALA A 290 14.07 -6.83 14.50
CA ALA A 290 13.32 -5.58 14.41
C ALA A 290 12.25 -5.50 15.51
N GLN A 291 11.85 -4.28 15.86
CA GLN A 291 10.93 -4.05 16.97
C GLN A 291 9.48 -4.45 16.63
N SER A 292 9.05 -4.22 15.38
CA SER A 292 7.64 -4.39 15.01
C SER A 292 7.42 -5.23 13.75
N LEU A 293 8.39 -5.30 12.84
CA LEU A 293 8.30 -6.13 11.64
C LEU A 293 8.44 -7.62 11.93
N THR A 294 7.44 -8.38 11.48
CA THR A 294 7.50 -9.83 11.34
C THR A 294 7.87 -10.22 9.92
N TYR A 295 8.52 -11.35 9.74
CA TYR A 295 8.90 -11.84 8.41
C TYR A 295 9.08 -13.34 8.40
N TRP A 296 9.06 -13.90 7.19
CA TRP A 296 9.42 -15.28 6.91
C TRP A 296 10.80 -15.32 6.27
N HIS A 297 11.64 -16.23 6.73
CA HIS A 297 13.03 -16.33 6.29
C HIS A 297 13.34 -17.72 5.78
N ARG A 298 13.99 -17.78 4.64
CA ARG A 298 14.67 -18.96 4.13
C ARG A 298 16.15 -18.64 4.02
N LEU A 299 16.98 -19.54 4.54
CA LEU A 299 18.43 -19.36 4.60
C LEU A 299 19.05 -19.20 3.20
N HIS A 300 19.98 -18.25 3.08
CA HIS A 300 20.81 -18.09 1.89
C HIS A 300 22.13 -18.86 2.01
N THR A 301 22.41 -19.77 1.08
CA THR A 301 23.69 -20.48 1.01
C THR A 301 24.38 -20.38 -0.35
N SER A 302 23.70 -19.82 -1.35
CA SER A 302 24.27 -19.63 -2.68
C SER A 302 25.41 -18.63 -2.71
N LYS A 303 26.40 -18.91 -3.56
CA LYS A 303 27.60 -18.08 -3.72
C LYS A 303 27.56 -17.24 -4.99
N THR A 304 26.79 -17.67 -5.98
CA THR A 304 26.69 -16.98 -7.28
C THR A 304 25.41 -16.17 -7.43
N ARG A 305 24.33 -16.54 -6.73
CA ARG A 305 23.02 -15.86 -6.80
C ARG A 305 22.83 -14.92 -5.62
N LEU A 306 22.05 -13.87 -5.84
CA LEU A 306 21.71 -12.91 -4.79
C LEU A 306 20.46 -13.37 -4.03
N PRO A 307 20.39 -13.12 -2.71
CA PRO A 307 19.18 -13.38 -1.93
C PRO A 307 18.07 -12.38 -2.28
N VAL A 308 16.83 -12.71 -1.92
CA VAL A 308 15.63 -11.94 -2.29
C VAL A 308 14.97 -11.34 -1.05
N LEU A 309 14.80 -10.01 -1.05
CA LEU A 309 13.93 -9.32 -0.11
C LEU A 309 12.58 -9.09 -0.78
N PHE A 310 11.53 -9.72 -0.26
CA PHE A 310 10.17 -9.62 -0.76
C PHE A 310 9.28 -8.78 0.17
N ILE A 311 8.56 -7.81 -0.41
CA ILE A 311 7.63 -6.94 0.31
C ILE A 311 6.25 -7.01 -0.34
N HIS A 312 5.25 -7.46 0.42
CA HIS A 312 3.89 -7.61 -0.08
C HIS A 312 3.13 -6.27 -0.15
N GLY A 313 2.15 -6.19 -1.06
CA GLY A 313 1.21 -5.09 -1.15
C GLY A 313 0.00 -5.22 -0.21
N ILE A 314 -1.00 -4.36 -0.39
CA ILE A 314 -2.26 -4.42 0.37
C ILE A 314 -2.98 -5.75 0.11
N GLY A 315 -3.40 -6.43 1.18
CA GLY A 315 -4.04 -7.74 1.06
C GLY A 315 -4.30 -8.44 2.39
N VAL A 316 -4.13 -9.76 2.41
CA VAL A 316 -4.22 -10.63 3.59
C VAL A 316 -2.83 -11.20 3.91
N GLY A 317 -1.85 -10.30 4.09
CA GLY A 317 -0.45 -10.66 4.30
C GLY A 317 0.16 -11.41 3.12
N LEU A 318 0.98 -12.44 3.41
CA LEU A 318 1.66 -13.23 2.38
C LEU A 318 0.78 -14.27 1.68
N TYR A 319 -0.48 -14.46 2.10
CA TYR A 319 -1.37 -15.46 1.51
C TYR A 319 -1.44 -15.37 -0.03
N GLN A 320 -1.52 -14.16 -0.58
CA GLN A 320 -1.61 -13.94 -2.02
C GLN A 320 -0.34 -14.29 -2.80
N TYR A 321 0.76 -14.56 -2.10
CA TYR A 321 2.08 -14.77 -2.67
C TYR A 321 2.65 -16.14 -2.31
N ILE A 322 1.89 -17.01 -1.63
CA ILE A 322 2.39 -18.33 -1.19
C ILE A 322 2.87 -19.19 -2.36
N ASP A 323 2.12 -19.22 -3.45
CA ASP A 323 2.49 -20.00 -4.64
C ASP A 323 3.75 -19.43 -5.30
N PHE A 324 3.84 -18.10 -5.39
CA PHE A 324 5.01 -17.42 -5.92
C PHE A 324 6.27 -17.68 -5.07
N LEU A 325 6.15 -17.59 -3.75
CA LEU A 325 7.25 -17.84 -2.82
C LEU A 325 7.67 -19.31 -2.83
N ALA A 326 6.72 -20.24 -2.94
CA ALA A 326 6.98 -21.66 -3.06
C ALA A 326 7.63 -22.03 -4.40
N GLU A 327 7.19 -21.44 -5.51
CA GLU A 327 7.80 -21.65 -6.82
C GLU A 327 9.23 -21.10 -6.87
N LEU A 328 9.44 -19.90 -6.30
CA LEU A 328 10.78 -19.31 -6.16
C LEU A 328 11.71 -20.20 -5.32
N ASN A 329 11.16 -20.87 -4.30
CA ASN A 329 11.88 -21.84 -3.46
C ASN A 329 12.16 -23.16 -4.21
N ALA A 330 11.22 -23.68 -4.99
CA ALA A 330 11.34 -24.95 -5.69
C ALA A 330 12.32 -24.90 -6.88
N ASN A 331 12.41 -23.76 -7.56
CA ASN A 331 13.27 -23.57 -8.74
C ASN A 331 14.77 -23.37 -8.41
N ASP A 332 15.18 -23.60 -7.16
CA ASP A 332 16.58 -23.54 -6.72
C ASP A 332 17.45 -24.74 -7.18
N GLY A 333 16.85 -25.70 -7.89
CA GLY A 333 17.35 -27.07 -8.04
C GLY A 333 18.13 -27.44 -9.30
N ASP A 334 18.39 -26.54 -10.25
CA ASP A 334 19.06 -26.95 -11.51
C ASP A 334 20.59 -27.11 -11.37
N ASP A 335 21.22 -26.48 -10.38
CA ASP A 335 22.65 -26.66 -10.08
C ASP A 335 22.88 -26.83 -8.57
N SER A 336 22.79 -28.08 -8.10
CA SER A 336 22.97 -28.47 -6.69
C SER A 336 24.29 -28.01 -6.06
N SER A 337 25.27 -27.59 -6.87
CA SER A 337 26.57 -27.12 -6.41
C SER A 337 26.55 -25.67 -5.86
N ASP A 338 25.57 -24.86 -6.25
CA ASP A 338 25.49 -23.44 -5.90
C ASP A 338 24.54 -23.17 -4.71
N GLY A 339 24.12 -24.16 -3.94
CA GLY A 339 23.32 -23.96 -2.71
C GLY A 339 21.93 -23.34 -2.95
N GLN A 340 21.39 -22.64 -1.94
CA GLN A 340 20.02 -22.12 -1.92
C GLN A 340 19.97 -20.58 -1.96
N VAL A 341 19.01 -20.03 -2.71
CA VAL A 341 18.68 -18.60 -2.68
C VAL A 341 17.86 -18.31 -1.43
N GLY A 342 18.39 -17.45 -0.56
CA GLY A 342 17.65 -17.06 0.63
C GLY A 342 16.58 -16.04 0.31
N ILE A 343 15.51 -16.09 1.08
CA ILE A 343 14.33 -15.23 0.88
C ILE A 343 13.94 -14.65 2.23
N ILE A 344 13.80 -13.34 2.31
CA ILE A 344 13.16 -12.64 3.44
C ILE A 344 11.86 -12.07 2.90
N ALA A 345 10.73 -12.63 3.32
CA ALA A 345 9.40 -12.14 2.98
C ALA A 345 8.84 -11.34 4.16
N LEU A 346 8.87 -10.01 4.03
CA LEU A 346 8.40 -9.09 5.05
C LEU A 346 6.88 -9.08 5.13
N GLU A 347 6.34 -8.98 6.36
CA GLU A 347 4.91 -8.81 6.60
C GLU A 347 4.59 -7.47 7.25
N ILE A 348 3.93 -6.58 6.52
CA ILE A 348 3.52 -5.25 6.97
C ILE A 348 2.08 -5.33 7.49
N MET A 349 1.91 -5.50 8.81
CA MET A 349 0.60 -5.72 9.43
C MET A 349 -0.47 -4.66 9.09
N PRO A 350 -0.17 -3.34 9.06
CA PRO A 350 -1.16 -2.30 8.75
C PRO A 350 -1.82 -2.43 7.37
N VAL A 351 -1.18 -3.12 6.41
CA VAL A 351 -1.75 -3.33 5.05
C VAL A 351 -2.23 -4.76 4.82
N SER A 352 -2.28 -5.58 5.88
CA SER A 352 -2.61 -7.01 5.83
C SER A 352 -4.04 -7.35 6.30
N SER A 353 -4.98 -6.41 6.13
CA SER A 353 -6.40 -6.60 6.50
C SER A 353 -6.63 -6.93 7.98
N ARG A 354 -5.84 -6.31 8.86
CA ARG A 354 -5.82 -6.54 10.31
C ARG A 354 -6.09 -5.25 11.07
N ILE A 355 -6.57 -5.39 12.29
CA ILE A 355 -6.57 -4.29 13.27
C ILE A 355 -5.21 -4.34 13.97
N THR A 356 -4.47 -3.25 13.90
CA THR A 356 -3.13 -3.14 14.49
C THR A 356 -2.83 -1.68 14.80
N GLY A 357 -1.60 -1.40 15.26
CA GLY A 357 -1.13 -0.05 15.49
C GLY A 357 -1.00 0.75 14.19
N GLU A 358 -0.60 2.01 14.34
CA GLU A 358 -0.41 2.93 13.23
C GLU A 358 0.63 2.43 12.23
N ALA A 359 0.44 2.80 10.96
CA ALA A 359 1.42 2.52 9.93
C ALA A 359 2.74 3.22 10.24
N MET A 360 3.83 2.50 10.06
CA MET A 360 5.17 2.99 10.32
C MET A 360 5.56 4.11 9.35
N SER A 361 6.34 5.09 9.83
CA SER A 361 6.97 6.08 8.96
C SER A 361 7.97 5.41 8.01
N GLN A 362 8.24 6.08 6.88
CA GLN A 362 9.20 5.58 5.88
C GLN A 362 10.61 5.38 6.47
N GLU A 363 11.07 6.32 7.31
CA GLU A 363 12.38 6.25 7.97
C GLU A 363 12.49 5.05 8.89
N LYS A 364 11.50 4.88 9.79
CA LYS A 364 11.49 3.76 10.74
C LYS A 364 11.38 2.41 10.01
N MET A 365 10.65 2.35 8.89
CA MET A 365 10.60 1.13 8.07
C MET A 365 11.97 0.80 7.50
N GLY A 366 12.68 1.80 6.95
CA GLY A 366 14.03 1.65 6.46
C GLY A 366 14.98 1.11 7.55
N ASP A 367 14.88 1.64 8.77
CA ASP A 367 15.69 1.21 9.91
C ASP A 367 15.39 -0.23 10.34
N GLU A 368 14.10 -0.61 10.45
CA GLU A 368 13.71 -1.98 10.82
C GLU A 368 14.14 -3.00 9.76
N VAL A 369 13.99 -2.67 8.48
CA VAL A 369 14.47 -3.50 7.37
C VAL A 369 15.99 -3.62 7.39
N HIS A 370 16.71 -2.52 7.65
CA HIS A 370 18.17 -2.55 7.78
C HIS A 370 18.63 -3.44 8.94
N CYS A 371 17.93 -3.40 10.08
CA CYS A 371 18.21 -4.26 11.23
C CYS A 371 18.09 -5.74 10.85
N ILE A 372 17.02 -6.12 10.16
CA ILE A 372 16.79 -7.50 9.67
C ILE A 372 17.90 -7.93 8.71
N LEU A 373 18.21 -7.11 7.70
CA LEU A 373 19.24 -7.43 6.72
C LEU A 373 20.62 -7.58 7.36
N LYS A 374 20.95 -6.71 8.34
CA LYS A 374 22.20 -6.78 9.09
C LYS A 374 22.30 -8.04 9.94
N ALA A 375 21.20 -8.44 10.59
CA ALA A 375 21.15 -9.67 11.40
C ALA A 375 21.38 -10.92 10.56
N HIS A 376 20.90 -10.95 9.32
CA HIS A 376 21.13 -12.05 8.37
C HIS A 376 22.40 -11.91 7.52
N GLY A 377 23.18 -10.83 7.71
CA GLY A 377 24.44 -10.60 6.99
C GLY A 377 24.28 -10.24 5.50
N TRP A 378 23.11 -9.79 5.07
CA TRP A 378 22.84 -9.48 3.66
C TRP A 378 23.36 -8.09 3.28
N LYS A 379 24.41 -8.06 2.45
CA LYS A 379 24.99 -6.81 1.91
C LYS A 379 24.48 -6.45 0.52
N LYS A 380 24.08 -7.46 -0.26
CA LYS A 380 23.55 -7.34 -1.62
C LYS A 380 22.37 -8.29 -1.73
N PHE A 381 21.27 -7.83 -2.32
CA PHE A 381 20.05 -8.59 -2.47
C PHE A 381 19.22 -8.03 -3.63
N VAL A 382 18.25 -8.79 -4.10
CA VAL A 382 17.24 -8.36 -5.05
C VAL A 382 16.01 -7.93 -4.26
N LEU A 383 15.54 -6.70 -4.47
CA LEU A 383 14.27 -6.23 -3.92
C LEU A 383 13.13 -6.57 -4.87
N VAL A 384 12.12 -7.27 -4.36
CA VAL A 384 10.86 -7.54 -5.04
C VAL A 384 9.74 -6.96 -4.20
N SER A 385 8.92 -6.09 -4.78
CA SER A 385 7.82 -5.43 -4.07
C SER A 385 6.56 -5.39 -4.93
N HIS A 386 5.39 -5.57 -4.32
CA HIS A 386 4.11 -5.44 -5.02
C HIS A 386 3.34 -4.20 -4.55
N SER A 387 2.81 -3.42 -5.51
CA SER A 387 1.97 -2.24 -5.28
C SER A 387 2.67 -1.15 -4.43
N SER A 388 1.93 -0.46 -3.55
CA SER A 388 2.39 0.61 -2.66
C SER A 388 3.57 0.24 -1.74
N ALA A 389 3.99 -1.03 -1.70
CA ALA A 389 5.23 -1.45 -1.05
C ALA A 389 6.49 -0.96 -1.77
N GLY A 390 6.42 -0.76 -3.09
CA GLY A 390 7.57 -0.32 -3.90
C GLY A 390 7.96 1.15 -3.72
N SER A 391 7.10 1.96 -3.09
CA SER A 391 7.41 3.35 -2.72
C SER A 391 8.04 3.47 -1.33
N GLN A 392 8.24 2.35 -0.61
CA GLN A 392 8.93 2.38 0.68
C GLN A 392 10.44 2.37 0.46
N PRO A 393 11.18 3.35 1.03
CA PRO A 393 12.62 3.41 0.87
C PRO A 393 13.26 2.24 1.61
N VAL A 394 13.80 1.29 0.87
CA VAL A 394 14.80 0.37 1.38
C VAL A 394 16.14 1.09 1.29
N PRO A 395 16.92 1.22 2.38
CA PRO A 395 18.21 1.88 2.33
C PRO A 395 19.17 1.08 1.43
N MET A 396 19.21 1.45 0.15
CA MET A 396 20.22 0.98 -0.79
C MET A 396 21.48 1.81 -0.55
N ASN A 397 22.39 1.30 0.28
CA ASN A 397 23.75 1.85 0.33
C ASN A 397 24.41 1.64 -1.04
N THR A 398 24.44 2.69 -1.86
CA THR A 398 25.32 2.78 -3.02
C THR A 398 26.75 2.93 -2.51
N CYS A 399 27.40 1.81 -2.19
CA CYS A 399 28.83 1.79 -1.94
C CYS A 399 29.60 2.05 -3.25
N SER A 400 29.94 3.31 -3.51
CA SER A 400 31.11 3.67 -4.32
C SER A 400 31.71 4.98 -3.80
N GLY A 401 32.85 4.90 -3.11
CA GLY A 401 33.62 6.07 -2.70
C GLY A 401 34.37 5.89 -1.40
N THR A 402 35.43 5.08 -1.43
CA THR A 402 36.52 5.12 -0.45
C THR A 402 36.98 6.57 -0.22
N SER A 403 36.83 7.07 1.00
CA SER A 403 37.70 8.14 1.51
C SER A 403 38.26 7.69 2.86
N ALA A 404 39.56 7.44 2.84
CA ALA A 404 40.38 7.16 4.01
C ALA A 404 40.34 8.35 5.00
N PRO A 405 40.57 8.10 6.30
CA PRO A 405 40.56 9.17 7.29
C PRO A 405 41.72 10.13 7.04
N ARG A 406 41.44 11.44 7.00
CA ARG A 406 42.45 12.46 7.32
C ARG A 406 42.31 12.78 8.80
N ILE A 407 43.48 12.74 9.44
CA ILE A 407 43.85 12.99 10.84
C ILE A 407 42.86 13.89 11.59
#